data_AF-A0A7J3IG19-F1
#
_entry.id   AF-A0A7J3IG19-F1
#
_cell.length_a   1.000
_cell.length_b   1.000
_cell.length_c   1.000
_cell.angle_alpha   90.00
_cell.angle_beta   90.00
_cell.angle_gamma   90.00
#
_symmetry.space_group_name_H-M   'P 1'
#
loop_
_entity.id
_entity.type
_entity.pdbx_description
1 polymer ?
#
loop_
_entity_poly.entity_id
_entity_poly.type
_entity_poly.pdbx_seq_one_letter_code
_entity_poly.pdbx_strand_id
1 'polypeptide(L)' 'MIVVGFILSFIATLTIVFKGLRSRRAKAPGWGGLIMVGPIPIIFGTSKETVKIIVILSILLMILALIVILILGWLK' A
#
# COMPACT_ATOMS: atom_id res chain seq x y z
N MET A 1 -16.86 26.22 -4.59
CA MET A 1 -16.39 25.35 -3.49
C MET A 1 -15.43 24.27 -3.98
N ILE A 2 -15.76 23.51 -5.04
CA ILE A 2 -14.90 22.44 -5.57
C ILE A 2 -13.50 22.93 -6.01
N VAL A 3 -13.44 24.04 -6.76
CA VAL A 3 -12.15 24.59 -7.26
C VAL A 3 -11.25 25.06 -6.12
N VAL A 4 -11.82 25.69 -5.08
CA VAL A 4 -11.08 26.16 -3.90
C VAL A 4 -10.53 24.98 -3.10
N GLY A 5 -11.32 23.92 -2.92
CA GLY A 5 -10.87 22.68 -2.28
C GLY A 5 -9.74 22.00 -3.06
N PHE A 6 -9.83 21.97 -4.38
CA PHE A 6 -8.77 21.42 -5.24
C PHE A 6 -7.46 22.20 -5.09
N ILE A 7 -7.51 23.53 -5.13
CA ILE A 7 -6.33 24.39 -4.96
C ILE A 7 -5.69 24.19 -3.59
N LEU A 8 -6.49 24.13 -2.51
CA LEU A 8 -5.99 23.87 -1.17
C LEU A 8 -5.33 22.50 -1.03
N SER A 9 -5.94 21.46 -1.61
CA SER A 9 -5.36 20.11 -1.62
C SER A 9 -4.04 20.06 -2.37
N PHE A 10 -3.95 20.79 -3.50
CA PHE A 10 -2.76 20.84 -4.34
C PHE A 10 -1.59 21.54 -3.62
N ILE A 11 -1.86 22.68 -2.96
CA ILE A 11 -0.86 23.42 -2.17
C ILE A 11 -0.36 22.58 -0.98
N ALA A 12 -1.26 21.89 -0.28
CA ALA A 12 -0.91 21.02 0.83
C ALA A 12 0.01 19.87 0.40
N THR A 13 -0.33 19.18 -0.70
CA THR A 13 0.51 18.11 -1.26
C THR A 13 1.87 18.63 -1.70
N LEU A 14 1.93 19.78 -2.38
CA LEU A 14 3.21 20.40 -2.77
C LEU A 14 4.11 20.63 -1.54
N THR A 15 3.56 21.22 -0.47
CA THR A 15 4.32 21.55 0.74
C THR A 15 4.90 20.31 1.42
N ILE A 16 4.14 19.20 1.44
CA ILE A 16 4.59 17.92 2.01
C ILE A 16 5.72 17.31 1.18
N VAL A 17 5.61 17.34 -0.15
CA VAL A 17 6.65 16.83 -1.07
C VAL A 17 7.95 17.62 -0.90
N PHE A 18 7.88 18.95 -0.88
CA PHE A 18 9.06 19.79 -0.70
C PHE A 18 9.72 19.59 0.68
N LYS A 19 8.95 19.38 1.75
CA LYS A 19 9.48 19.09 3.09
C LYS A 19 10.09 17.69 3.17
N GLY A 20 9.51 16.70 2.50
CA GLY A 20 10.01 15.32 2.41
C GLY A 20 11.35 15.21 1.70
N LEU A 21 11.63 16.08 0.72
CA LEU A 21 12.90 16.10 -0.01
C LEU A 21 14.10 16.59 0.83
N ARG A 22 13.86 17.41 1.86
CA ARG A 22 14.94 17.99 2.71
C ARG A 22 15.43 17.04 3.80
N SER A 23 14.68 15.98 4.13
CA SER A 23 15.05 14.98 5.13
C SER A 23 15.70 13.75 4.48
N ARG A 24 16.90 13.93 3.91
CA ARG A 24 17.71 12.82 3.36
C ARG A 24 18.76 12.37 4.38
N ARG A 25 18.32 11.64 5.41
CA ARG A 25 19.14 10.51 5.92
C ARG A 25 18.56 9.24 5.31
N ALA A 26 18.62 9.18 3.98
CA ALA A 26 17.97 8.17 3.18
C ALA A 26 18.78 6.86 3.24
N LYS A 27 18.44 6.02 4.23
CA LYS A 27 18.63 4.58 4.06
C LYS A 27 17.87 4.23 2.78
N ALA A 28 18.55 3.65 1.79
CA ALA A 28 17.94 3.37 0.49
C ALA A 28 16.59 2.66 0.73
N PRO A 29 15.47 3.20 0.19
CA PRO A 29 14.16 2.62 0.45
C PRO A 29 14.20 1.18 -0.06
N GLY A 30 14.01 0.22 0.85
CA GLY A 30 14.00 -1.20 0.49
C GLY A 30 12.88 -1.46 -0.50
N TRP A 31 13.19 -2.16 -1.59
CA TRP A 31 12.20 -2.58 -2.57
C TRP A 31 11.57 -3.91 -2.17
N GLY A 32 10.37 -4.17 -2.63
CA GLY A 32 9.70 -5.45 -2.45
C GLY A 32 8.46 -5.55 -3.31
N GLY A 33 8.00 -6.77 -3.51
CA GLY A 33 6.86 -7.12 -4.33
C GLY A 33 6.13 -8.34 -3.79
N LEU A 34 4.91 -8.51 -4.25
CA LEU A 34 4.02 -9.63 -3.92
C LEU A 34 3.48 -10.20 -5.23
N ILE A 35 3.63 -11.50 -5.42
CA ILE A 35 3.04 -12.22 -6.55
C ILE A 35 2.02 -13.21 -5.98
N MET A 36 0.77 -13.14 -6.42
CA MET A 36 -0.25 -14.12 -6.04
C MET A 36 -0.26 -15.28 -7.03
N VAL A 37 0.11 -16.48 -6.59
CA VAL A 37 -0.04 -17.72 -7.37
C VAL A 37 -1.22 -18.48 -6.79
N GLY A 38 -2.40 -18.24 -7.36
CA GLY A 38 -3.65 -18.67 -6.73
C GLY A 38 -3.85 -18.01 -5.36
N PRO A 39 -4.39 -18.72 -4.35
CA PRO A 39 -4.57 -18.18 -3.00
C PRO A 39 -3.26 -18.11 -2.19
N ILE A 40 -2.10 -18.40 -2.81
CA ILE A 40 -0.81 -18.43 -2.12
C ILE A 40 -0.01 -17.16 -2.49
N PRO A 41 0.19 -16.21 -1.55
CA PRO A 41 1.04 -15.04 -1.74
C PRO A 41 2.53 -15.40 -1.70
N ILE A 42 3.29 -15.01 -2.72
CA ILE A 42 4.75 -15.10 -2.77
C ILE A 42 5.34 -13.69 -2.57
N ILE A 43 6.03 -13.47 -1.44
CA ILE A 43 6.60 -12.17 -1.06
C ILE A 43 8.09 -12.11 -1.42
N PHE A 44 8.50 -11.01 -2.04
CA PHE A 44 9.90 -10.68 -2.30
C PHE A 44 10.22 -9.31 -1.69
N GLY A 45 11.45 -9.13 -1.18
CA GLY A 45 11.88 -7.81 -0.73
C GLY A 45 13.33 -7.79 -0.28
N THR A 46 13.93 -6.60 -0.40
CA THR A 46 15.34 -6.36 -0.12
C THR A 46 15.61 -6.02 1.34
N SER A 47 14.57 -5.64 2.10
CA SER A 47 14.66 -5.29 3.51
C SER A 47 13.58 -5.98 4.34
N LYS A 48 13.95 -6.30 5.58
CA LYS A 48 13.03 -6.94 6.53
C LYS A 48 11.83 -6.06 6.85
N GLU A 49 12.03 -4.73 6.89
CA GLU A 49 10.93 -3.78 7.12
C GLU A 49 9.91 -3.81 5.97
N THR A 50 10.38 -3.78 4.72
CA THR A 50 9.51 -3.82 3.53
C THR A 50 8.78 -5.16 3.44
N VAL A 51 9.47 -6.28 3.65
CA VAL A 51 8.85 -7.62 3.65
C VAL A 51 7.77 -7.72 4.72
N LYS A 52 8.01 -7.21 5.94
CA LYS A 52 7.03 -7.26 7.04
C LYS A 52 5.72 -6.55 6.67
N ILE A 53 5.81 -5.37 6.05
CA ILE A 53 4.63 -4.61 5.62
C ILE A 53 3.87 -5.37 4.53
N ILE A 54 4.59 -5.89 3.52
CA ILE A 54 3.98 -6.63 2.41
C ILE A 54 3.29 -7.91 2.91
N VAL A 55 3.92 -8.65 3.84
CA VAL A 55 3.32 -9.85 4.44
C VAL A 55 2.01 -9.53 5.13
N ILE A 56 1.99 -8.53 6.03
CA ILE A 56 0.78 -8.14 6.76
C ILE A 56 -0.33 -7.75 5.80
N LEU A 57 0.01 -6.92 4.80
CA LEU A 57 -0.94 -6.45 3.80
C LEU A 57 -1.48 -7.61 2.95
N SER A 58 -0.61 -8.53 2.52
CA SER A 58 -0.98 -9.69 1.71
C SER A 58 -1.94 -10.64 2.42
N ILE A 59 -1.71 -10.91 3.70
CA ILE A 59 -2.57 -11.77 4.51
C ILE A 59 -3.92 -11.07 4.75
N LEU A 60 -3.90 -9.78 5.07
CA LEU A 60 -5.13 -9.00 5.29
C LEU A 60 -6.00 -8.99 4.03
N LEU A 61 -5.41 -8.72 2.86
CA LEU A 61 -6.12 -8.75 1.58
C LEU A 61 -6.63 -10.16 1.24
N MET A 62 -5.85 -11.20 1.50
CA MET A 62 -6.25 -12.59 1.24
C MET A 62 -7.48 -12.97 2.07
N ILE A 63 -7.47 -12.66 3.37
CA ILE A 63 -8.61 -12.92 4.25
C ILE A 63 -9.84 -12.14 3.77
N LEU A 64 -9.67 -10.86 3.42
CA LEU A 64 -10.76 -10.05 2.89
C LEU A 64 -11.34 -10.65 1.61
N ALA A 65 -10.49 -11.08 0.67
CA ALA A 65 -10.92 -11.71 -0.57
C ALA A 65 -11.69 -13.02 -0.31
N LEU A 66 -11.21 -13.87 0.61
CA LEU A 66 -11.89 -15.11 0.99
C LEU A 66 -13.26 -14.83 1.61
N ILE A 67 -13.39 -13.82 2.47
CA ILE A 67 -14.67 -13.40 3.05
C ILE A 67 -15.63 -12.95 1.96
N VAL A 68 -15.18 -12.11 1.02
CA VAL A 68 -16.01 -11.63 -0.09
C VAL A 68 -16.47 -12.79 -0.97
N ILE A 69 -15.58 -13.71 -1.34
CA ILE A 69 -15.92 -14.90 -2.14
C ILE A 69 -16.93 -15.78 -1.40
N LEU A 70 -16.72 -15.99 -0.09
CA LEU A 70 -17.63 -16.77 0.75
C LEU A 70 -19.02 -16.13 0.76
N ILE A 71 -19.13 -14.85 1.12
CA ILE A 71 -20.42 -14.14 1.18
C ILE A 71 -21.12 -14.14 -0.17
N LEU A 72 -20.38 -13.84 -1.26
CA LEU A 72 -20.94 -13.83 -2.61
C LEU A 72 -21.42 -15.22 -3.04
N GLY A 73 -20.72 -16.28 -2.62
CA GLY A 73 -21.11 -17.67 -2.85
C GLY A 73 -22.38 -18.08 -2.12
N TRP A 74 -22.57 -17.62 -0.88
CA TRP A 74 -23.82 -17.85 -0.12
C TRP A 74 -25.00 -16.99 -0.58
N LEU A 75 -24.73 -15.86 -1.23
CA LEU A 75 -25.76 -14.93 -1.71
C LEU A 75 -26.39 -15.36 -3.04
N LYS A 76 -25.83 -16.36 -3.71
CA LYS A 76 -26.21 -16.83 -5.04
C LYS A 76 -27.04 -18.10 -4.96
#